data_AF-A0A435YSQ9-F1
#
_entry.id   AF-A0A435YSQ9-F1
#
_cell.length_a   1.000
_cell.length_b   1.000
_cell.length_c   1.000
_cell.angle_alpha   90.00
_cell.angle_beta   90.00
_cell.angle_gamma   90.00
#
_symmetry.space_group_name_H-M   'P 1'
#
loop_
_entity.id
_entity.type
_entity.pdbx_description
1 polymer ?
#
loop_
_entity_poly.entity_id
_entity_poly.type
_entity_poly.pdbx_seq_one_letter_code
_entity_poly.pdbx_strand_id
1 'polypeptide(L)' 'VKGSLAGRHILLTAGKRDPICPPNLTTRLEAYLRADGADVTVEWHEGGHEVRPNEIEAARRFFADAAQGV' A
#
# COMPACT_ATOMS: atom_id res chain seq x y z
N VAL A 1 -14.21 -1.34 -16.67
CA VAL A 1 -13.14 -0.47 -17.22
C VAL A 1 -12.13 -1.37 -17.91
N LYS A 2 -11.68 -1.06 -19.13
CA LYS A 2 -10.53 -1.74 -19.74
C LYS A 2 -9.27 -0.95 -19.34
N GLY A 3 -8.62 -1.37 -18.25
CA GLY A 3 -7.38 -0.77 -17.74
C GLY A 3 -6.52 -1.86 -17.11
N SER A 4 -5.21 -1.60 -16.99
CA SER A 4 -4.25 -2.49 -16.31
C SER A 4 -3.30 -1.66 -15.47
N LEU A 5 -2.87 -2.22 -14.35
CA LEU A 5 -1.84 -1.68 -13.47
C LEU A 5 -0.51 -2.42 -13.61
N ALA A 6 -0.33 -3.21 -14.67
CA ALA A 6 0.92 -3.91 -14.95
C ALA A 6 2.11 -2.94 -14.97
N GLY A 7 3.19 -3.32 -14.28
CA GLY A 7 4.40 -2.50 -14.14
C GLY A 7 4.26 -1.29 -13.20
N ARG A 8 3.13 -1.15 -12.49
CA ARG A 8 2.98 -0.15 -11.43
C ARG A 8 3.33 -0.76 -10.09
N HIS A 9 4.27 -0.12 -9.41
CA HIS A 9 4.54 -0.37 -8.00
C HIS A 9 3.61 0.50 -7.16
N ILE A 10 2.98 -0.07 -6.14
CA ILE A 10 2.06 0.63 -5.24
C ILE A 10 2.39 0.27 -3.80
N LEU A 11 2.60 1.27 -2.96
CA LEU A 11 2.66 1.11 -1.51
C LEU A 11 1.30 1.41 -0.89
N LEU A 12 0.75 0.46 -0.12
CA LEU A 12 -0.38 0.69 0.77
C LEU A 12 0.14 0.72 2.21
N THR A 13 -0.24 1.73 2.98
CA THR A 13 0.01 1.79 4.42
C THR A 13 -1.31 1.83 5.16
N ALA A 14 -1.44 1.08 6.26
CA ALA A 14 -2.71 0.99 6.97
C ALA A 14 -2.60 0.63 8.45
N GLY A 15 -3.51 1.19 9.23
CA GLY A 15 -3.70 0.89 10.65
C GLY A 15 -4.66 -0.26 10.87
N LYS A 16 -4.27 -1.26 11.66
CA LYS A 16 -5.13 -2.41 11.98
C LYS A 16 -6.36 -2.05 12.82
N ARG A 17 -6.34 -0.89 13.50
CA ARG A 17 -7.41 -0.42 14.39
C ARG A 17 -8.07 0.87 13.88
N ASP A 18 -7.95 1.14 12.59
CA ASP A 18 -8.54 2.32 11.96
C ASP A 18 -10.10 2.20 11.98
N PRO A 19 -10.81 3.13 12.65
CA PRO A 19 -12.28 3.10 12.71
C PRO A 19 -12.94 3.53 11.38
N ILE A 20 -12.19 4.10 10.45
CA ILE A 20 -12.65 4.60 9.14
C ILE A 20 -12.36 3.58 8.05
N CYS A 21 -11.16 2.98 8.08
CA CYS A 21 -10.69 2.01 7.09
C CYS A 21 -10.48 0.61 7.70
N PRO A 22 -11.54 -0.19 7.91
CA PRO A 22 -11.44 -1.54 8.45
C PRO A 22 -10.45 -2.43 7.68
N PRO A 23 -9.67 -3.29 8.36
CA PRO A 23 -8.62 -4.12 7.73
C PRO A 23 -9.13 -4.97 6.55
N ASN A 24 -10.34 -5.52 6.65
CA ASN A 24 -10.92 -6.33 5.58
C ASN A 24 -11.17 -5.55 4.28
N LEU A 25 -11.44 -4.25 4.37
CA LEU A 25 -11.61 -3.39 3.19
C LEU A 25 -10.26 -3.05 2.56
N THR A 26 -9.23 -2.80 3.38
CA THR A 26 -7.86 -2.60 2.91
C THR A 26 -7.32 -3.87 2.23
N THR A 27 -7.53 -5.06 2.81
CA THR A 27 -7.17 -6.34 2.17
C THR A 27 -7.93 -6.55 0.87
N ARG A 28 -9.20 -6.14 0.79
CA ARG A 28 -9.98 -6.23 -0.47
C ARG A 28 -9.42 -5.28 -1.54
N LEU A 29 -9.00 -4.08 -1.15
CA LEU A 29 -8.33 -3.13 -2.05
C LEU A 29 -7.00 -3.70 -2.56
N GLU A 30 -6.15 -4.24 -1.66
CA GLU A 30 -4.92 -4.92 -2.04
C GLU A 30 -5.18 -6.00 -3.10
N ALA A 31 -6.16 -6.88 -2.84
CA ALA A 31 -6.52 -7.95 -3.76
C ALA A 31 -6.94 -7.43 -5.14
N TYR A 32 -7.73 -6.35 -5.20
CA TYR A 32 -8.12 -5.74 -6.48
C TYR A 32 -6.93 -5.15 -7.24
N LEU A 33 -6.05 -4.41 -6.54
CA LEU A 33 -4.88 -3.82 -7.18
C LEU A 33 -3.94 -4.89 -7.77
N ARG A 34 -3.73 -5.99 -7.03
CA ARG A 34 -2.96 -7.14 -7.51
C ARG A 34 -3.65 -7.84 -8.68
N ALA A 35 -4.97 -8.01 -8.64
CA ALA A 35 -5.73 -8.63 -9.73
C ALA A 35 -5.62 -7.84 -11.05
N ASP A 36 -5.46 -6.52 -10.97
CA ASP A 36 -5.24 -5.65 -12.13
C ASP A 36 -3.76 -5.58 -12.58
N GLY A 37 -2.87 -6.33 -11.92
CA GLY A 37 -1.46 -6.52 -12.30
C GLY A 37 -0.45 -5.61 -11.61
N ALA A 38 -0.85 -4.86 -10.57
CA ALA A 38 0.08 -4.04 -9.80
C ALA A 38 1.02 -4.90 -8.94
N ASP A 39 2.25 -4.43 -8.78
CA ASP A 39 3.16 -4.89 -7.73
C ASP A 39 2.86 -4.09 -6.45
N VAL A 40 2.17 -4.74 -5.51
CA VAL A 40 1.68 -4.10 -4.28
C VAL A 40 2.54 -4.49 -3.10
N THR A 41 3.00 -3.50 -2.35
CA THR A 41 3.63 -3.65 -1.03
C THR A 41 2.68 -3.10 0.01
N VAL A 42 2.51 -3.79 1.14
CA VAL A 42 1.62 -3.35 2.22
C VAL A 42 2.40 -3.23 3.53
N GLU A 43 2.36 -2.05 4.14
CA GLU A 43 2.92 -1.76 5.46
C GLU A 43 1.78 -1.60 6.47
N TRP A 44 1.73 -2.49 7.46
CA TRP A 44 0.74 -2.41 8.53
C TRP A 44 1.33 -1.81 9.79
N HIS A 45 0.54 -1.02 10.50
CA HIS A 45 0.83 -0.67 11.88
C HIS A 45 -0.31 -1.06 12.81
N GLU A 46 0.00 -1.21 14.09
CA GLU A 46 -0.98 -1.51 15.13
C GLU A 46 -1.90 -0.31 15.44
N GLY A 47 -1.73 0.84 14.79
CA GLY A 47 -2.45 2.10 15.08
C GLY A 47 -3.79 2.25 14.37
N GLY A 48 -4.50 3.33 14.67
CA GLY A 48 -5.78 3.68 14.07
C GLY A 48 -5.62 4.43 12.75
N HIS A 49 -6.27 5.59 12.64
CA HIS A 49 -6.24 6.43 11.43
C HIS A 49 -5.05 7.40 11.36
N GLU A 50 -4.14 7.35 12.34
CA GLU A 50 -2.94 8.19 12.35
C GLU A 50 -1.82 7.65 11.46
N VAL A 51 -0.98 8.56 10.94
CA VAL A 51 0.27 8.18 10.27
C VAL A 51 1.36 7.92 11.31
N ARG A 52 2.08 6.80 11.17
CA ARG A 52 3.17 6.37 12.06
C ARG A 52 4.54 6.39 11.37
N PRO A 53 5.64 6.46 12.16
CA PRO A 53 7.00 6.51 11.62
C PRO A 53 7.35 5.35 10.67
N ASN A 54 6.81 4.15 10.89
CA ASN A 54 7.07 3.00 10.01
C ASN A 54 6.49 3.19 8.61
N GLU A 55 5.38 3.93 8.46
CA GLU A 55 4.79 4.23 7.16
C GLU A 55 5.66 5.21 6.37
N ILE A 56 6.20 6.23 7.05
CA ILE A 56 7.14 7.20 6.46
C ILE A 56 8.40 6.48 5.99
N GLU A 57 8.92 5.57 6.81
CA GLU A 57 10.11 4.79 6.48
C GLU A 57 9.83 3.78 5.35
N ALA A 58 8.64 3.17 5.30
CA ALA A 58 8.21 2.35 4.16
C ALA A 58 8.13 3.16 2.87
N ALA A 59 7.57 4.38 2.92
CA ALA A 59 7.53 5.28 1.78
C ALA A 59 8.93 5.69 1.32
N ARG A 60 9.84 5.99 2.26
CA ARG A 60 11.25 6.29 1.95
C ARG A 60 11.92 5.14 1.20
N ARG A 61 11.78 3.90 1.68
CA ARG A 61 12.32 2.71 1.00
C ARG A 61 11.71 2.54 -0.39
N PHE A 62 10.38 2.63 -0.48
CA PHE A 62 9.65 2.51 -1.73
C PHE A 62 10.13 3.49 -2.80
N PHE A 63 10.34 4.77 -2.45
CA PHE A 63 10.87 5.75 -3.40
C PHE A 63 12.36 5.57 -3.70
N ALA A 64 13.16 5.07 -2.75
CA ALA A 64 14.56 4.77 -2.99
C ALA A 64 14.73 3.62 -4.01
N ASP A 65 13.87 2.60 -3.93
CA ASP A 65 13.87 1.48 -4.88
C ASP A 65 13.36 1.92 -6.25
N ALA A 66 12.34 2.78 -6.30
CA ALA A 66 11.85 3.36 -7.56
C ALA A 66 12.91 4.24 -8.26
N ALA A 67 13.75 4.94 -7.50
CA ALA A 67 14.86 5.75 -8.04
C ALA A 67 16.03 4.91 -8.56
N GLN A 68 16.13 3.64 -8.16
CA GLN A 68 17.15 2.69 -8.65
C GLN A 68 16.72 1.93 -9.91
N GLY A 69 15.46 2.09 -10.34
CA GLY A 69 14.88 1.48 -11.54
C GLY A 69 14.84 2.38 -12.79
N VAL A 70 15.75 3.36 -12.90
CA VAL A 70 16.02 4.12 -14.14
C VAL A 70 17.33 3.65 -14.76
#